data_AF-A0A5C8UA20-F1
#
_entry.id   AF-A0A5C8UA20-F1
#
_cell.length_a   1.000
_cell.length_b   1.000
_cell.length_c   1.000
_cell.angle_alpha   90.00
_cell.angle_beta   90.00
_cell.angle_gamma   90.00
#
_symmetry.space_group_name_H-M   'P 1'
#
loop_
_entity.id
_entity.type
_entity.pdbx_description
1 polymer ?
#
loop_
_entity_poly.entity_id
_entity_poly.type
_entity_poly.pdbx_seq_one_letter_code
_entity_poly.pdbx_strand_id
1 'polypeptide(L)'
;MIRFLKALILLPVALVVLLLAVANRNAVTLSFDPFSPEPAFSIVLPLYAIVFAAVAIGILVGGIGAWLGQGKTRASARHHRREREKLERETAQIRTFGPDAGSPAYGGGRAALPAPR
;
A
#
# COMPACT_ATOMS: atom_id res chain seq x y z
N MET A 1 5.70 9.63 5.54
CA MET A 1 6.65 9.50 4.41
C MET A 1 5.99 9.10 3.09
N ILE A 2 5.24 7.99 2.99
CA ILE A 2 4.63 7.53 1.73
C ILE A 2 3.73 8.59 1.04
N ARG A 3 2.99 9.40 1.83
CA ARG A 3 2.15 10.49 1.29
C ARG A 3 2.98 11.59 0.60
N PHE A 4 4.14 11.92 1.15
CA PHE A 4 5.05 12.91 0.57
C PHE A 4 5.67 12.39 -0.73
N LEU A 5 6.13 11.14 -0.75
CA LEU A 5 6.67 10.52 -1.97
C LEU A 5 5.62 10.40 -3.08
N LYS A 6 4.38 10.06 -2.71
CA LYS A 6 3.25 10.09 -3.65
C LYS A 6 3.04 11.49 -4.23
N ALA A 7 3.01 12.53 -3.40
CA ALA A 7 2.84 13.90 -3.87
C ALA A 7 4.02 14.35 -4.77
N LEU A 8 5.24 13.98 -4.39
CA LEU A 8 6.46 14.28 -5.15
C LEU A 8 6.46 13.65 -6.54
N ILE A 9 5.82 12.49 -6.71
CA ILE A 9 5.69 11.82 -8.02
C ILE A 9 4.46 12.34 -8.78
N LEU A 10 3.33 12.50 -8.10
CA LEU A 10 2.05 12.83 -8.74
C LEU A 10 2.02 14.27 -9.24
N LEU A 11 2.68 15.20 -8.56
CA LEU A 11 2.69 16.62 -8.91
C LEU A 11 3.44 16.89 -10.22
N PRO A 12 4.67 16.38 -10.44
CA PRO A 12 5.33 16.48 -11.75
C PRO A 12 4.54 15.79 -12.87
N VAL A 13 3.97 14.61 -12.62
CA VAL A 13 3.15 13.91 -13.62
C VAL A 13 1.94 14.75 -14.00
N ALA A 14 1.22 15.32 -13.02
CA ALA A 14 0.10 16.21 -13.25
C ALA A 14 0.52 17.45 -14.05
N LEU A 15 1.69 18.04 -13.74
CA LEU A 15 2.23 19.18 -14.48
C LEU A 15 2.52 18.83 -15.94
N VAL A 16 3.15 17.69 -16.21
CA VAL A 16 3.42 17.22 -17.58
C VAL A 16 2.12 17.00 -18.35
N VAL A 17 1.12 16.37 -17.73
CA VAL A 17 -0.21 16.18 -18.34
C VAL A 17 -0.86 17.52 -18.66
N LEU A 18 -0.75 18.50 -17.76
CA LEU A 18 -1.31 19.83 -17.95
C LEU A 18 -0.61 20.60 -19.07
N LEU A 19 0.72 20.55 -19.13
CA LEU A 19 1.51 21.17 -20.19
C LEU A 19 1.21 20.54 -21.55
N LEU A 20 1.13 19.21 -21.61
CA LEU A 20 0.73 18.47 -22.80
C LEU A 20 -0.67 18.89 -23.24
N ALA A 21 -1.59 19.10 -22.30
CA ALA A 21 -2.95 19.52 -22.58
C ALA A 21 -3.06 20.94 -23.14
N VAL A 22 -2.33 21.90 -22.57
CA VAL A 22 -2.30 23.29 -23.03
C VAL A 22 -1.60 23.41 -24.37
N ALA A 23 -0.48 22.71 -24.56
CA ALA A 23 0.28 22.71 -25.80
C ALA A 23 -0.48 22.04 -26.95
N ASN A 24 -1.25 20.98 -26.66
CA ASN A 24 -1.96 20.18 -27.67
C ASN A 24 -3.47 20.33 -27.52
N ARG A 25 -3.95 21.58 -27.59
CA ARG A 25 -5.39 21.90 -27.66
C ARG A 25 -6.03 21.59 -29.01
N ASN A 26 -5.21 21.36 -30.04
CA ASN A 26 -5.67 21.06 -31.38
C ASN A 26 -6.36 19.70 -31.40
N ALA A 27 -7.41 19.58 -32.21
CA ALA A 27 -8.11 18.32 -32.39
C ALA A 27 -7.22 17.34 -33.16
N VAL A 28 -7.07 16.13 -32.62
CA VAL A 28 -6.32 15.03 -33.21
C VAL A 28 -7.29 13.90 -33.53
N THR A 29 -7.16 13.31 -34.71
CA THR A 29 -7.93 12.13 -35.10
C THR A 29 -7.33 10.90 -34.44
N LEU A 30 -8.04 10.32 -33.48
CA LEU A 30 -7.72 9.03 -32.90
C LEU A 30 -8.39 7.93 -33.73
N SER A 31 -7.59 7.14 -34.46
CA SER A 31 -8.08 5.95 -35.15
C SER A 31 -7.91 4.72 -34.26
N PHE A 32 -8.96 3.89 -34.17
CA PHE A 32 -8.90 2.58 -33.51
C PHE A 32 -8.66 1.43 -34.50
N ASP A 33 -8.54 1.73 -35.79
CA ASP A 33 -8.19 0.75 -36.82
C ASP A 33 -6.82 1.11 -37.42
N PRO A 34 -5.76 0.34 -37.11
CA PRO A 34 -4.43 0.58 -37.64
C PRO A 34 -4.18 -0.06 -39.02
N PHE A 35 -5.12 -0.85 -39.55
CA PHE A 35 -4.93 -1.63 -40.79
C PHE A 35 -5.81 -1.15 -41.95
N SER A 36 -6.90 -0.45 -41.68
CA SER A 36 -7.75 0.13 -42.71
C SER A 36 -7.21 1.47 -43.22
N PRO A 37 -7.11 1.70 -44.54
CA PRO A 37 -6.80 3.02 -45.09
C PRO A 37 -7.90 4.06 -44.84
N GLU A 38 -9.16 3.62 -44.69
CA GLU A 38 -10.26 4.45 -44.21
C GLU A 38 -10.77 3.92 -42.86
N PRO A 39 -10.39 4.56 -41.74
CA PRO A 39 -10.75 4.08 -40.42
C PRO A 39 -12.25 4.23 -40.16
N ALA A 40 -12.95 3.09 -40.15
CA ALA A 40 -14.38 3.01 -39.85
C ALA A 40 -14.71 3.51 -38.43
N PHE A 41 -13.75 3.44 -37.50
CA PHE A 41 -13.91 3.91 -36.13
C PHE A 41 -12.78 4.88 -35.77
N SER A 42 -13.03 6.17 -35.99
CA SER A 42 -12.15 7.26 -35.60
C SER A 42 -12.92 8.33 -34.84
N ILE A 43 -12.26 8.94 -33.86
CA ILE A 43 -12.85 10.00 -33.05
C ILE A 43 -11.90 11.20 -33.07
N VAL A 44 -12.44 12.37 -33.38
CA VAL A 44 -11.68 13.62 -33.41
C VAL A 44 -11.85 14.31 -32.06
N LEU A 45 -10.80 14.29 -31.23
CA LEU A 45 -10.81 14.99 -29.95
C LEU A 45 -9.44 15.67 -29.70
N PRO A 46 -9.39 16.71 -28.88
CA PRO A 46 -8.13 17.24 -28.40
C PRO A 46 -7.31 16.18 -27.64
N LEU A 47 -5.99 16.24 -27.78
CA LEU A 47 -5.08 15.24 -27.19
C LEU A 47 -5.20 15.17 -25.65
N TYR A 48 -5.51 16.29 -25.00
CA TYR A 48 -5.74 16.30 -23.55
C TYR A 48 -6.89 15.40 -23.12
N ALA A 49 -7.96 15.30 -23.92
CA ALA A 49 -9.14 14.51 -23.57
C ALA A 49 -8.80 13.02 -23.55
N ILE A 50 -7.97 12.58 -24.51
CA ILE A 50 -7.47 11.20 -24.60
C ILE A 50 -6.62 10.87 -23.38
N VAL A 51 -5.69 11.75 -23.01
CA VAL A 51 -4.78 11.53 -21.88
C VAL A 51 -5.56 11.50 -20.56
N PHE A 52 -6.48 12.42 -20.34
CA PHE A 52 -7.33 12.41 -19.13
C PHE A 52 -8.21 11.15 -19.05
N ALA A 53 -8.80 10.72 -20.17
CA ALA A 53 -9.57 9.49 -20.21
C ALA A 53 -8.70 8.26 -19.85
N ALA A 54 -7.50 8.16 -20.42
CA ALA A 54 -6.56 7.08 -20.11
C ALA A 54 -6.15 7.06 -18.63
N VAL A 55 -5.86 8.23 -18.05
CA VAL A 55 -5.54 8.36 -16.62
C VAL A 55 -6.75 7.97 -15.75
N ALA A 56 -7.94 8.45 -16.09
CA ALA A 56 -9.17 8.12 -15.37
C ALA A 56 -9.44 6.61 -15.38
N ILE A 57 -9.32 5.96 -16.53
CA ILE A 57 -9.44 4.50 -16.66
C ILE A 57 -8.40 3.80 -15.80
N GLY A 58 -7.13 4.25 -15.85
CA GLY A 58 -6.06 3.70 -15.02
C GLY A 58 -6.35 3.80 -13.52
N ILE A 59 -6.89 4.93 -13.06
CA ILE A 59 -7.30 5.14 -11.66
C ILE A 59 -8.47 4.21 -11.30
N LEU A 60 -9.48 4.07 -12.17
CA LEU A 60 -10.60 3.15 -11.93
C LEU A 60 -10.12 1.72 -11.80
N VAL A 61 -9.32 1.24 -12.75
CA VAL A 61 -8.79 -0.13 -12.76
C VAL A 61 -7.90 -0.36 -11.54
N GLY A 62 -7.00 0.57 -11.23
CA GLY A 62 -6.13 0.50 -10.06
C GLY A 62 -6.92 0.53 -8.75
N GLY A 63 -7.97 1.35 -8.68
CA GLY A 63 -8.87 1.44 -7.53
C GLY A 63 -9.67 0.17 -7.31
N ILE A 64 -10.24 -0.41 -8.36
CA ILE A 64 -10.94 -1.69 -8.33
C ILE A 64 -9.97 -2.81 -7.91
N GLY A 65 -8.77 -2.86 -8.50
CA GLY A 65 -7.74 -3.83 -8.13
C GLY A 65 -7.34 -3.72 -6.66
N ALA A 66 -7.14 -2.50 -6.15
CA ALA A 66 -6.84 -2.26 -4.75
C ALA A 66 -8.00 -2.66 -3.83
N TRP A 67 -9.25 -2.40 -4.23
CA TRP A 67 -10.44 -2.77 -3.47
C TRP A 67 -10.62 -4.29 -3.36
N LEU A 68 -10.44 -5.01 -4.48
CA LEU A 68 -10.45 -6.47 -4.50
C LEU A 68 -9.31 -7.06 -3.66
N GLY A 69 -8.11 -6.47 -3.70
CA GLY A 69 -6.98 -6.87 -2.86
C GLY A 69 -7.21 -6.65 -1.36
N GLN A 70 -7.81 -5.52 -0.98
CA GLN A 70 -8.14 -5.16 0.40
C GLN A 70 -9.26 -6.03 0.99
N GLY A 71 -10.13 -6.61 0.15
CA GLY A 71 -11.21 -7.51 0.59
C GLY A 71 -10.70 -8.74 1.35
N LYS A 72 -9.62 -9.38 0.86
CA LYS A 72 -8.97 -10.52 1.54
C LYS A 72 -8.29 -10.10 2.86
N THR A 73 -7.73 -8.90 2.92
CA THR A 73 -7.05 -8.38 4.12
C THR A 73 -8.02 -8.17 5.30
N ARG A 74 -9.30 -7.84 5.06
CA ARG A 74 -10.30 -7.69 6.14
C ARG A 74 -10.63 -9.00 6.88
N ALA A 75 -10.39 -10.16 6.26
CA ALA A 75 -10.55 -11.47 6.93
C ALA A 75 -9.31 -11.81 7.77
N SER A 76 -8.12 -11.62 7.20
CA SER A 76 -6.83 -11.85 7.87
C SER A 76 -6.63 -10.91 9.07
N ALA A 77 -7.04 -9.64 8.98
CA ALA A 77 -6.95 -8.71 10.11
C ALA A 77 -7.79 -9.14 11.33
N ARG A 78 -8.94 -9.81 11.11
CA ARG A 78 -9.76 -10.35 12.22
C ARG A 78 -9.13 -11.60 12.82
N HIS A 79 -8.56 -12.47 12.00
CA HIS A 79 -7.84 -13.66 12.46
C HIS A 79 -6.60 -13.28 13.28
N HIS A 80 -5.75 -12.39 12.77
CA HIS A 80 -4.55 -11.96 13.48
C HIS A 80 -4.86 -11.23 14.79
N ARG A 81 -5.99 -10.51 14.88
CA ARG A 81 -6.40 -9.90 16.16
C ARG A 81 -6.74 -10.95 17.22
N ARG A 82 -7.47 -12.01 16.84
CA ARG A 82 -7.83 -13.11 17.74
C ARG A 82 -6.62 -13.91 18.19
N GLU A 83 -5.69 -14.15 17.27
CA GLU A 83 -4.46 -14.90 17.54
C GLU A 83 -3.52 -14.13 18.49
N ARG A 84 -3.39 -12.82 18.31
CA ARG A 84 -2.67 -11.95 19.26
C ARG A 84 -3.29 -11.95 20.65
N GLU A 85 -4.62 -11.85 20.73
CA GLU A 85 -5.34 -11.87 22.01
C GLU A 85 -5.22 -13.23 22.71
N LYS A 86 -5.18 -14.33 21.96
CA LYS A 86 -4.93 -15.69 22.49
C LYS A 86 -3.51 -15.81 23.03
N LEU A 87 -2.51 -15.39 22.26
CA LEU A 87 -1.10 -15.40 22.66
C LEU A 87 -0.86 -14.52 23.90
N GLU A 88 -1.46 -13.32 23.97
CA GLU A 88 -1.36 -12.44 25.14
C GLU A 88 -1.97 -13.09 26.39
N ARG A 89 -3.11 -13.78 26.27
CA ARG A 89 -3.72 -14.51 27.39
C ARG A 89 -2.87 -15.68 27.86
N GLU A 90 -2.30 -16.46 26.94
CA GLU A 90 -1.39 -17.56 27.27
C GLU A 90 -0.13 -17.03 27.96
N THR A 91 0.42 -15.93 27.49
CA THR A 91 1.59 -15.28 28.11
C THR A 91 1.25 -14.73 29.50
N ALA A 92 0.05 -14.17 29.69
CA ALA A 92 -0.43 -13.69 30.97
C ALA A 92 -0.63 -14.85 31.97
N GLN A 93 -1.20 -15.96 31.53
CA GLN A 93 -1.36 -17.16 32.36
C GLN A 93 0.00 -17.75 32.76
N ILE A 94 0.93 -17.90 31.82
CA ILE A 94 2.30 -18.37 32.13
C ILE A 94 3.00 -17.42 33.09
N ARG A 95 2.77 -16.11 33.00
CA ARG A 95 3.32 -15.12 33.94
C ARG A 95 2.67 -15.17 35.33
N THR A 96 1.40 -15.57 35.42
CA THR A 96 0.69 -15.76 36.69
C THR A 96 1.04 -17.07 37.39
N PHE A 97 1.37 -18.13 36.64
CA PHE A 97 1.78 -19.43 37.18
C PHE A 97 3.30 -19.63 37.29
N GLY A 98 4.08 -18.87 36.52
CA GLY A 98 5.51 -18.74 36.71
C GLY A 98 5.74 -17.97 38.01
N PRO A 99 6.65 -18.44 38.90
CA PRO A 99 6.92 -17.75 40.14
C PRO A 99 7.29 -16.31 39.82
N ASP A 100 6.90 -15.39 40.69
CA ASP A 100 7.56 -14.09 40.83
C ASP A 100 9.05 -14.40 40.98
N ALA A 101 9.77 -14.43 39.85
CA ALA A 101 11.21 -14.29 39.83
C ALA A 101 11.43 -12.85 40.26
N GLY A 102 11.29 -12.66 41.58
CA GLY A 102 11.43 -11.40 42.25
C GLY A 102 12.69 -10.78 41.74
N SER A 103 12.60 -9.48 41.45
CA SER A 103 13.75 -8.60 41.33
C SER A 103 14.87 -9.15 42.21
N PRO A 104 15.98 -9.65 41.65
CA PRO A 104 17.12 -9.98 42.47
C PRO A 104 17.57 -8.63 43.01
N ALA A 105 17.20 -8.38 44.26
CA ALA A 105 17.76 -7.31 45.05
C ALA A 105 19.27 -7.52 44.96
N TYR A 106 19.94 -6.63 44.22
CA TYR A 106 21.39 -6.55 44.16
C TYR A 106 21.87 -5.98 45.51
N GLY A 107 21.64 -6.76 46.57
CA GLY A 107 22.04 -6.51 47.94
C GLY A 107 23.20 -7.44 48.24
N GLY A 108 24.36 -6.83 48.51
CA GLY A 108 25.64 -7.49 48.60
C GLY A 108 25.68 -8.70 49.54
N GLY A 109 26.41 -9.72 49.12
CA GLY A 109 26.71 -10.89 49.92
C GLY A 109 27.49 -11.88 49.10
N ARG A 110 28.82 -11.84 49.24
CA ARG A 110 29.75 -12.83 48.69
C ARG A 110 29.27 -14.23 49.05
N ALA A 111 28.84 -15.02 48.07
CA ALA A 111 28.72 -16.47 48.21
C ALA A 111 29.38 -17.10 46.97
N ALA A 112 30.62 -17.52 47.17
CA ALA A 112 31.46 -18.19 46.19
C ALA A 112 30.79 -19.51 45.74
N LEU A 113 30.68 -19.69 44.43
CA LEU A 113 30.32 -20.96 43.81
C LEU A 113 31.51 -21.93 43.93
N PRO A 114 31.33 -23.17 44.43
CA PRO A 114 32.38 -24.17 44.39
C PRO A 114 32.55 -24.68 42.96
N ALA A 115 33.80 -24.66 42.47
CA ALA A 115 34.15 -25.20 41.16
C ALA A 115 34.01 -26.73 41.13
N PRO A 116 33.49 -27.30 40.04
CA PRO A 116 33.39 -28.75 39.85
C PRO A 116 34.79 -29.36 39.67
N ARG A 117 35.02 -30.50 40.32
CA ARG A 117 36.21 -31.36 40.13
C ARG A 117 36.04 -32.23 38.90
#